data_AF-A0A2L2X900-F1
#
_entry.id   AF-A0A2L2X900-F1
#
_cell.length_a   1.000
_cell.length_b   1.000
_cell.length_c   1.000
_cell.angle_alpha   90.00
_cell.angle_beta   90.00
_cell.angle_gamma   90.00
#
_symmetry.space_group_name_H-M   'P 1'
#
loop_
_entity.id
_entity.type
_entity.pdbx_description
1 polymer ?
#
loop_
_entity_poly.entity_id
_entity_poly.type
_entity_poly.pdbx_seq_one_letter_code
_entity_poly.pdbx_strand_id
1 'polypeptide(L)'
;MCELFKDVAAGRWSAADIERVSRAGLITGYADGTFKPEKAVTREEMASVISRLLFRDGLFNDILPRVRQATVMLFSSKGMGTGFYISSAGHLVTNKHVAAEPLMTVINDGETANRNAKVIAASETPDLALLKVDGYTPKEFLKFSRQNPVQGDHVGIMGAPGGLADTFTQGQISSTEREDYFQTDASVNPGNSGGPAFNEKGEVVGIVVSKLPGYEGIGFIIPYNKIAAFLKNNGVPVL
;
A
#
# COMPACT_ATOMS: atom_id res chain seq x y z
N MET A 1 18.07 -25.25 8.94
CA MET A 1 17.56 -23.93 9.35
C MET A 1 18.75 -22.99 9.30
N CYS A 2 18.70 -21.89 8.56
CA CYS A 2 19.83 -20.96 8.47
C CYS A 2 19.83 -20.08 9.74
N GLU A 3 20.92 -20.04 10.51
CA GLU A 3 21.00 -19.20 11.70
C GLU A 3 21.02 -17.73 11.29
N LEU A 4 20.01 -16.97 11.75
CA LEU A 4 19.83 -15.56 11.39
C LEU A 4 20.91 -14.66 12.03
N PHE A 5 21.45 -15.06 13.18
CA PHE A 5 22.49 -14.35 13.92
C PHE A 5 23.56 -15.32 14.43
N LYS A 6 24.81 -14.86 14.45
CA LYS A 6 25.99 -15.69 14.79
C LYS A 6 26.05 -16.14 16.25
N ASP A 7 25.33 -15.45 17.14
CA ASP A 7 25.37 -15.63 18.60
C ASP A 7 24.03 -16.16 19.16
N VAL A 8 23.13 -16.62 18.29
CA VAL A 8 21.84 -17.21 18.68
C VAL A 8 21.81 -18.67 18.25
N ALA A 9 22.23 -19.56 19.15
CA ALA A 9 22.22 -20.99 18.90
C ALA A 9 20.78 -21.52 18.71
N ALA A 10 20.59 -22.42 17.74
CA ALA A 10 19.28 -23.00 17.43
C ALA A 10 18.55 -23.66 18.62
N GLY A 11 19.29 -24.17 19.63
CA GLY A 11 18.72 -24.79 20.83
C GLY A 11 18.36 -23.80 21.96
N ARG A 12 18.59 -22.50 21.78
CA ARG A 12 18.32 -21.49 22.82
C ARG A 12 16.81 -21.34 23.01
N TRP A 13 16.37 -21.27 24.26
CA TRP A 13 14.94 -21.18 24.60
C TRP A 13 14.21 -20.02 23.89
N SER A 14 14.92 -18.91 23.64
CA SER A 14 14.38 -17.71 22.99
C SER A 14 14.67 -17.63 21.48
N ALA A 15 15.27 -18.65 20.86
CA ALA A 15 15.72 -18.58 19.47
C ALA A 15 14.56 -18.30 18.50
N ALA A 16 13.44 -19.01 18.70
CA ALA A 16 12.24 -18.84 17.86
C ALA A 16 11.61 -17.44 18.00
N ASP A 17 11.59 -16.89 19.21
CA ASP A 17 11.03 -15.55 19.45
C ASP A 17 11.94 -14.48 18.86
N ILE A 18 13.26 -14.61 19.03
CA ILE A 18 14.27 -13.74 18.40
C ILE A 18 14.10 -13.74 16.88
N GLU A 19 13.94 -14.92 16.28
CA GLU A 19 13.73 -15.04 14.84
C GLU A 19 12.43 -14.35 14.41
N ARG A 20 11.32 -14.54 15.15
CA ARG A 20 10.04 -13.88 14.82
C ARG A 20 10.14 -12.37 14.89
N VAL A 21 10.65 -11.80 15.98
CA VAL A 21 10.72 -10.33 16.14
C VAL A 21 11.70 -9.71 15.14
N SER A 22 12.75 -10.44 14.76
CA SER A 22 13.72 -9.99 13.76
C SER A 22 13.17 -10.05 12.34
N ARG A 23 12.50 -11.14 11.97
CA ARG A 23 11.80 -11.23 10.68
C ARG A 23 10.65 -10.22 10.56
N ALA A 24 10.02 -9.87 11.69
CA ALA A 24 9.01 -8.83 11.75
C ALA A 24 9.58 -7.40 11.68
N GLY A 25 10.91 -7.23 11.68
CA GLY A 25 11.58 -5.94 11.69
C GLY A 25 11.44 -5.15 13.00
N LEU A 26 10.90 -5.76 14.07
CA LEU A 26 10.70 -5.10 15.35
C LEU A 26 12.01 -4.88 16.09
N ILE A 27 12.88 -5.89 16.09
CA ILE A 27 14.22 -5.83 16.67
C ILE A 27 15.21 -6.35 15.64
N THR A 28 16.11 -5.50 15.18
CA THR A 28 17.21 -5.89 14.29
C THR A 28 18.46 -6.17 15.10
N GLY A 29 19.29 -7.11 14.63
CA GLY A 29 20.62 -7.32 15.20
C GLY A 29 21.57 -6.15 14.92
N TYR A 30 22.82 -6.35 15.31
CA TYR A 30 23.92 -5.41 15.13
C TYR A 30 24.62 -5.63 13.78
N ALA A 31 25.36 -4.63 13.32
CA ALA A 31 26.10 -4.68 12.04
C ALA A 31 27.15 -5.79 11.97
N ASP A 32 27.61 -6.30 13.12
CA ASP A 32 28.54 -7.45 13.21
C ASP A 32 27.87 -8.82 12.95
N GLY A 33 26.54 -8.84 12.77
CA GLY A 33 25.73 -10.02 12.53
C GLY A 33 25.30 -10.75 13.81
N THR A 34 25.37 -10.08 14.97
CA THR A 34 24.94 -10.60 16.27
C THR A 34 23.59 -10.01 16.71
N PHE A 35 22.89 -10.71 17.60
CA PHE A 35 21.69 -10.23 18.28
C PHE A 35 21.98 -9.69 19.70
N LYS A 36 23.04 -10.20 20.34
CA LYS A 36 23.49 -9.90 21.72
C LYS A 36 22.41 -10.14 22.77
N PRO A 37 21.87 -11.37 22.87
CA PRO A 37 20.65 -11.58 23.64
C PRO A 37 20.80 -11.51 25.17
N GLU A 38 22.02 -11.53 25.70
CA GLU A 38 22.29 -11.34 27.13
C GLU A 38 22.62 -9.87 27.48
N LYS A 39 22.77 -9.02 26.45
CA LYS A 39 23.05 -7.60 26.66
C LYS A 39 21.77 -6.89 27.09
N ALA A 40 21.86 -6.09 28.15
CA ALA A 40 20.75 -5.26 28.58
C ALA A 40 20.33 -4.26 27.47
N VAL A 41 19.02 -4.15 27.26
CA VAL A 41 18.41 -3.21 26.31
C VAL A 41 18.31 -1.83 26.97
N THR A 42 18.76 -0.79 26.26
CA THR A 42 18.62 0.60 26.70
C THR A 42 17.17 1.08 26.55
N ARG A 43 16.80 2.15 27.28
CA ARG A 43 15.46 2.75 27.14
C ARG A 43 15.21 3.32 25.74
N GLU A 44 16.25 3.83 25.08
CA GLU A 44 16.17 4.35 23.71
C GLU A 44 15.91 3.22 22.70
N GLU A 45 16.64 2.10 22.83
CA GLU A 45 16.38 0.90 22.03
C GLU A 45 14.96 0.38 22.28
N MET A 46 14.52 0.29 23.54
CA MET A 46 13.15 -0.13 23.87
C MET A 46 12.09 0.83 23.32
N ALA A 47 12.31 2.14 23.39
CA ALA A 47 11.40 3.14 22.81
C ALA A 47 11.25 2.97 21.29
N SER A 48 12.35 2.67 20.59
CA SER A 48 12.29 2.39 19.14
C SER A 48 11.46 1.14 18.82
N VAL A 49 11.56 0.09 19.65
CA VAL A 49 10.79 -1.15 19.49
C VAL A 49 9.31 -0.91 19.77
N ILE A 50 8.98 -0.21 20.86
CA ILE A 50 7.60 0.16 21.21
C ILE A 50 6.99 1.01 20.10
N SER A 51 7.72 1.97 19.53
CA SER A 51 7.23 2.80 18.41
C SER A 51 6.84 1.94 17.21
N ARG A 52 7.69 0.98 16.81
CA ARG A 52 7.38 0.05 15.72
C ARG A 52 6.18 -0.84 16.05
N LEU A 53 6.06 -1.27 17.31
CA LEU A 53 4.97 -2.13 17.76
C LEU A 53 3.62 -1.39 17.76
N LEU A 54 3.57 -0.18 18.31
CA LEU A 54 2.35 0.65 18.34
C LEU A 54 1.88 1.00 16.93
N PHE A 55 2.82 1.38 16.06
CA PHE A 55 2.51 1.62 14.65
C PHE A 55 1.91 0.37 14.00
N ARG A 56 2.53 -0.79 14.22
CA ARG A 56 2.05 -2.06 13.68
C ARG A 56 0.65 -2.41 14.21
N ASP A 57 0.38 -2.23 15.49
CA ASP A 57 -0.93 -2.57 16.06
C ASP A 57 -2.05 -1.72 15.45
N GLY A 58 -1.87 -0.40 15.38
CA GLY A 58 -2.83 0.49 14.72
C GLY A 58 -2.96 0.21 13.21
N LEU A 59 -1.85 -0.12 12.55
CA LEU A 59 -1.86 -0.49 11.14
C LEU A 59 -2.72 -1.73 10.88
N PHE A 60 -2.51 -2.82 11.60
CA PHE A 60 -3.18 -4.10 11.33
C PHE A 60 -4.60 -4.20 11.88
N ASN A 61 -4.88 -3.56 13.02
CA ASN A 61 -6.20 -3.67 13.66
C ASN A 61 -7.18 -2.59 13.21
N ASP A 62 -6.70 -1.38 12.87
CA ASP A 62 -7.58 -0.25 12.55
C ASP A 62 -7.51 0.15 11.08
N ILE A 63 -6.30 0.31 10.54
CA ILE A 63 -6.10 0.91 9.21
C ILE A 63 -6.34 -0.10 8.10
N LEU A 64 -5.67 -1.26 8.16
CA LEU A 64 -5.74 -2.26 7.09
C LEU A 64 -7.15 -2.78 6.83
N PRO A 65 -8.00 -3.07 7.84
CA PRO A 65 -9.38 -3.49 7.57
C PRO A 65 -10.16 -2.46 6.77
N ARG A 66 -9.99 -1.17 7.07
CA ARG A 66 -10.66 -0.07 6.37
C ARG A 66 -10.11 0.14 4.96
N VAL A 67 -8.79 0.12 4.81
CA VAL A 67 -8.13 0.21 3.50
C VAL A 67 -8.52 -0.95 2.60
N ARG A 68 -8.53 -2.16 3.16
CA ARG A 68 -8.98 -3.38 2.48
C ARG A 68 -10.40 -3.25 1.97
N GLN A 69 -11.33 -2.81 2.81
CA GLN A 69 -12.74 -2.68 2.45
C GLN A 69 -13.01 -1.63 1.37
N ALA A 70 -12.17 -0.59 1.28
CA ALA A 70 -12.25 0.43 0.25
C ALA A 70 -11.53 0.03 -1.06
N THR A 71 -10.68 -0.99 -1.05
CA THR A 71 -9.87 -1.43 -2.19
C THR A 71 -10.58 -2.56 -2.94
N VAL A 72 -10.58 -2.49 -4.28
CA VAL A 72 -11.27 -3.45 -5.15
C VAL A 72 -10.35 -3.99 -6.22
N MET A 73 -10.63 -5.22 -6.63
CA MET A 73 -9.98 -5.83 -7.79
C MET A 73 -10.73 -5.41 -9.06
N LEU A 74 -10.00 -5.02 -10.10
CA LEU A 74 -10.55 -4.62 -11.38
C LEU A 74 -10.19 -5.64 -12.45
N PHE A 75 -11.16 -6.06 -13.24
CA PHE A 75 -10.99 -6.92 -14.40
C PHE A 75 -11.39 -6.19 -15.66
N SER A 76 -10.48 -6.15 -16.63
CA SER A 76 -10.71 -5.58 -17.94
C SER A 76 -10.31 -6.55 -19.06
N SER A 77 -10.62 -6.18 -20.29
CA SER A 77 -10.12 -6.87 -21.49
C SER A 77 -8.60 -6.95 -21.58
N LYS A 78 -7.87 -6.10 -20.84
CA LYS A 78 -6.40 -6.06 -20.81
C LYS A 78 -5.76 -6.81 -19.64
N GLY A 79 -6.56 -7.33 -18.71
CA GLY A 79 -6.09 -8.08 -17.56
C GLY A 79 -6.73 -7.61 -16.25
N MET A 80 -5.94 -7.62 -15.18
CA MET A 80 -6.41 -7.33 -13.84
C MET A 80 -5.52 -6.28 -13.16
N GLY A 81 -6.13 -5.42 -12.35
CA GLY A 81 -5.44 -4.45 -11.52
C GLY A 81 -6.22 -4.14 -10.24
N THR A 82 -5.84 -3.06 -9.58
CA THR A 82 -6.51 -2.59 -8.36
C THR A 82 -7.14 -1.22 -8.61
N GLY A 83 -8.25 -0.94 -7.93
CA GLY A 83 -8.75 0.41 -7.73
C GLY A 83 -9.22 0.58 -6.29
N PHE A 84 -9.62 1.78 -5.90
CA PHE A 84 -10.18 2.02 -4.57
C PHE A 84 -11.22 3.14 -4.58
N TYR A 85 -12.20 3.00 -3.70
CA TYR A 85 -13.27 3.99 -3.52
C TYR A 85 -12.74 5.26 -2.86
N ILE A 86 -13.18 6.40 -3.37
CA ILE A 86 -12.84 7.74 -2.88
C ILE A 86 -14.06 8.54 -2.41
N SER A 87 -15.27 7.98 -2.55
CA SER A 87 -16.50 8.63 -2.07
C SER A 87 -17.62 7.62 -1.80
N SER A 88 -18.56 8.00 -0.94
CA SER A 88 -19.81 7.27 -0.68
C SER A 88 -20.75 7.22 -1.90
N ALA A 89 -20.55 8.08 -2.90
CA ALA A 89 -21.30 8.04 -4.16
C ALA A 89 -20.84 6.91 -5.11
N GLY A 90 -19.81 6.13 -4.74
CA GLY A 90 -19.33 5.00 -5.55
C GLY A 90 -18.30 5.38 -6.61
N HIS A 91 -17.65 6.54 -6.48
CA HIS A 91 -16.48 6.88 -7.30
C HIS A 91 -15.25 6.10 -6.82
N LEU A 92 -14.49 5.59 -7.77
CA LEU A 92 -13.23 4.89 -7.52
C LEU A 92 -12.16 5.31 -8.54
N VAL A 93 -10.90 5.23 -8.14
CA VAL A 93 -9.76 5.60 -8.97
C VAL A 93 -8.83 4.41 -9.19
N THR A 94 -8.13 4.43 -10.32
CA THR A 94 -7.13 3.43 -10.72
C THR A 94 -6.21 4.04 -11.78
N ASN A 95 -5.31 3.24 -12.36
CA ASN A 95 -4.57 3.64 -13.56
C ASN A 95 -5.42 3.48 -14.82
N LYS A 96 -5.20 4.34 -15.82
CA LYS A 96 -5.87 4.24 -17.13
C LYS A 96 -5.54 2.92 -17.82
N HIS A 97 -4.32 2.40 -17.71
CA HIS A 97 -3.98 1.12 -18.34
C HIS A 97 -4.77 -0.08 -17.76
N VAL A 98 -5.25 0.02 -16.51
CA VAL A 98 -6.13 -0.98 -15.88
C VAL A 98 -7.57 -0.85 -16.36
N ALA A 99 -8.03 0.39 -16.56
CA ALA A 99 -9.41 0.76 -16.89
C ALA A 99 -9.80 0.58 -18.36
N ALA A 100 -9.41 -0.54 -19.00
CA ALA A 100 -9.92 -0.88 -20.32
C ALA A 100 -11.35 -1.45 -20.24
N GLU A 101 -12.19 -1.15 -21.22
CA GLU A 101 -13.55 -1.71 -21.28
C GLU A 101 -13.57 -3.07 -21.99
N PRO A 102 -14.54 -3.96 -21.65
CA PRO A 102 -15.49 -3.86 -20.54
C PRO A 102 -14.79 -3.98 -19.18
N LEU A 103 -15.29 -3.25 -18.18
CA LEU A 103 -14.69 -3.18 -16.84
C LEU A 103 -15.63 -3.72 -15.76
N MET A 104 -15.13 -4.71 -15.02
CA MET A 104 -15.81 -5.28 -13.85
C MET A 104 -14.98 -5.04 -12.60
N THR A 105 -15.67 -4.83 -11.49
CA THR A 105 -15.08 -4.70 -10.16
C THR A 105 -15.51 -5.88 -9.31
N VAL A 106 -14.59 -6.42 -8.52
CA VAL A 106 -14.89 -7.36 -7.44
C VAL A 106 -14.73 -6.61 -6.13
N ILE A 107 -15.85 -6.48 -5.43
CA ILE A 107 -15.93 -5.71 -4.18
C ILE A 107 -15.72 -6.67 -3.01
N ASN A 108 -14.90 -6.24 -2.05
CA ASN A 108 -14.65 -6.96 -0.81
C ASN A 108 -15.32 -6.23 0.36
N ASP A 109 -16.65 -6.11 0.34
CA ASP A 109 -17.44 -5.40 1.36
C ASP A 109 -17.99 -6.33 2.46
N GLY A 110 -17.47 -7.56 2.52
CA GLY A 110 -18.02 -8.66 3.33
C GLY A 110 -18.83 -9.66 2.49
N GLU A 111 -19.21 -9.31 1.26
CA GLU A 111 -19.76 -10.21 0.26
C GLU A 111 -18.98 -10.05 -1.06
N THR A 112 -18.46 -11.14 -1.62
CA THR A 112 -17.79 -11.08 -2.93
C THR A 112 -18.83 -10.88 -4.02
N ALA A 113 -19.07 -9.62 -4.39
CA ALA A 113 -20.04 -9.26 -5.43
C ALA A 113 -19.34 -8.61 -6.64
N ASN A 114 -19.65 -9.12 -7.83
CA ASN A 114 -19.21 -8.53 -9.09
C ASN A 114 -20.13 -7.37 -9.46
N ARG A 115 -19.56 -6.20 -9.78
CA ARG A 115 -20.31 -5.03 -10.27
C ARG A 115 -19.64 -4.40 -11.48
N ASN A 116 -20.45 -3.94 -12.43
CA ASN A 116 -19.97 -3.16 -13.56
C ASN A 116 -19.55 -1.76 -13.09
N ALA A 117 -18.35 -1.34 -13.51
CA ALA A 117 -17.91 0.04 -13.36
C ALA A 117 -17.86 0.71 -14.73
N LYS A 118 -18.16 2.02 -14.76
CA LYS A 118 -18.05 2.86 -15.95
C LYS A 118 -16.82 3.74 -15.84
N VAL A 119 -16.12 3.95 -16.96
CA VAL A 119 -15.08 4.98 -17.04
C VAL A 119 -15.77 6.33 -17.16
N ILE A 120 -15.53 7.22 -16.19
CA ILE A 120 -16.03 8.59 -16.20
C ILE A 120 -15.03 9.51 -16.89
N ALA A 121 -13.75 9.34 -16.58
CA ALA A 121 -12.66 10.08 -17.19
C ALA A 121 -11.37 9.27 -17.14
N ALA A 122 -10.46 9.54 -18.08
CA ALA A 122 -9.13 8.97 -18.08
C ALA A 122 -8.09 9.98 -18.59
N SER A 123 -6.85 9.82 -18.15
CA SER A 123 -5.71 10.62 -18.58
C SER A 123 -4.54 9.70 -18.95
N GLU A 124 -3.86 10.01 -20.05
CA GLU A 124 -2.60 9.33 -20.42
C GLU A 124 -1.44 9.78 -19.53
N THR A 125 -1.45 11.05 -19.10
CA THR A 125 -0.37 11.65 -18.34
C THR A 125 -0.96 12.66 -17.33
N PRO A 126 -1.04 12.33 -16.03
CA PRO A 126 -0.66 11.05 -15.42
C PRO A 126 -1.60 9.89 -15.81
N ASP A 127 -1.11 8.65 -15.72
CA ASP A 127 -1.86 7.41 -15.99
C ASP A 127 -2.96 7.16 -14.94
N LEU A 128 -4.10 7.81 -15.11
CA LEU A 128 -5.22 7.83 -14.16
C LEU A 128 -6.55 7.57 -14.85
N ALA A 129 -7.44 6.85 -14.18
CA ALA A 129 -8.84 6.75 -14.53
C ALA A 129 -9.73 6.99 -13.32
N LEU A 130 -10.80 7.77 -13.53
CA LEU A 130 -11.92 7.94 -12.62
C LEU A 130 -13.05 7.04 -13.10
N LEU A 131 -13.54 6.20 -12.20
CA LEU A 131 -14.56 5.22 -12.47
C LEU A 131 -15.77 5.41 -11.53
N LYS A 132 -16.90 4.82 -11.91
CA LYS A 132 -18.14 4.89 -11.15
C LYS A 132 -18.89 3.56 -11.15
N VAL A 133 -19.35 3.14 -9.97
CA VAL A 133 -20.34 2.08 -9.81
C VAL A 133 -21.68 2.72 -9.45
N ASP A 134 -22.71 2.47 -10.26
CA ASP A 134 -24.05 3.02 -10.04
C ASP A 134 -24.87 2.18 -9.08
N GLY A 135 -25.68 2.82 -8.24
CA GLY A 135 -26.54 2.15 -7.26
C GLY A 135 -25.80 1.44 -6.13
N TYR A 136 -24.52 1.77 -5.90
CA TYR A 136 -23.72 1.19 -4.83
C TYR A 136 -23.10 2.28 -3.95
N THR A 137 -23.23 2.12 -2.63
CA THR A 137 -22.58 2.95 -1.62
C THR A 137 -21.56 2.09 -0.89
N PRO A 138 -20.25 2.35 -1.04
CA PRO A 138 -19.23 1.58 -0.34
C PRO A 138 -19.30 1.83 1.17
N LYS A 139 -19.05 0.77 1.95
CA LYS A 139 -18.97 0.85 3.42
C LYS A 139 -17.79 1.72 3.88
N GLU A 140 -16.68 1.64 3.18
CA GLU A 140 -15.48 2.47 3.41
C GLU A 140 -15.01 3.11 2.09
N PHE A 141 -14.45 4.30 2.19
CA PHE A 141 -13.75 4.97 1.10
C PHE A 141 -12.56 5.74 1.67
N LEU A 142 -11.52 5.89 0.84
CA LEU A 142 -10.27 6.48 1.28
C LEU A 142 -10.24 7.98 1.07
N LYS A 143 -9.62 8.65 2.04
CA LYS A 143 -9.28 10.07 1.96
C LYS A 143 -7.84 10.21 1.52
N PHE A 144 -7.54 11.32 0.87
CA PHE A 144 -6.18 11.62 0.48
C PHE A 144 -5.48 12.42 1.58
N SER A 145 -4.18 12.18 1.74
CA SER A 145 -3.33 13.01 2.58
C SER A 145 -3.24 14.40 1.95
N ARG A 146 -3.37 15.45 2.78
CA ARG A 146 -3.12 16.83 2.35
C ARG A 146 -1.64 17.19 2.34
N GLN A 147 -0.79 16.28 2.83
CA GLN A 147 0.65 16.44 2.89
C GLN A 147 1.30 15.44 1.93
N ASN A 148 2.19 15.93 1.08
CA ASN A 148 3.07 15.04 0.34
C ASN A 148 3.98 14.32 1.33
N PRO A 149 4.29 13.04 1.09
CA PRO A 149 5.27 12.36 1.90
C PRO A 149 6.66 12.96 1.65
N VAL A 150 7.57 12.73 2.58
CA VAL A 150 9.00 13.02 2.44
C VAL A 150 9.79 11.71 2.33
N GLN A 151 11.03 11.81 1.85
CA GLN A 151 11.93 10.65 1.80
C GLN A 151 12.11 10.06 3.21
N GLY A 152 11.96 8.74 3.31
CA GLY A 152 12.00 7.98 4.56
C GLY A 152 10.62 7.74 5.20
N ASP A 153 9.57 8.43 4.77
CA ASP A 153 8.22 8.19 5.28
C ASP A 153 7.78 6.76 4.97
N HIS A 154 7.16 6.10 5.95
CA HIS A 154 6.55 4.79 5.76
C HIS A 154 5.38 4.85 4.79
N VAL A 155 5.29 3.84 3.92
CA VAL A 155 4.19 3.71 2.96
C VAL A 155 3.69 2.27 2.92
N GLY A 156 2.37 2.14 3.00
CA GLY A 156 1.64 0.91 2.75
C GLY A 156 1.08 0.90 1.34
N ILE A 157 1.10 -0.27 0.69
CA ILE A 157 0.46 -0.50 -0.60
C ILE A 157 -0.55 -1.63 -0.43
N MET A 158 -1.77 -1.38 -0.88
CA MET A 158 -2.81 -2.40 -0.95
C MET A 158 -3.13 -2.73 -2.39
N GLY A 159 -3.29 -4.00 -2.70
CA GLY A 159 -3.75 -4.44 -4.01
C GLY A 159 -4.08 -5.91 -4.08
N ALA A 160 -4.29 -6.37 -5.30
CA ALA A 160 -4.71 -7.73 -5.60
C ALA A 160 -3.79 -8.42 -6.64
N PRO A 161 -2.49 -8.61 -6.34
CA PRO A 161 -1.58 -9.33 -7.22
C PRO A 161 -2.03 -10.78 -7.45
N GLY A 162 -2.05 -11.19 -8.72
CA GLY A 162 -2.31 -12.60 -9.12
C GLY A 162 -3.72 -13.15 -8.82
N GLY A 163 -4.70 -12.31 -8.49
CA GLY A 163 -6.07 -12.73 -8.18
C GLY A 163 -6.28 -13.10 -6.72
N LEU A 164 -5.23 -13.02 -5.89
CA LEU A 164 -5.32 -13.09 -4.45
C LEU A 164 -5.73 -11.71 -3.96
N ALA A 165 -7.02 -11.53 -3.66
CA ALA A 165 -7.48 -10.34 -2.96
C ALA A 165 -6.63 -10.16 -1.67
N ASP A 166 -6.42 -8.90 -1.29
CA ASP A 166 -5.88 -8.51 0.01
C ASP A 166 -4.37 -8.67 0.23
N THR A 167 -3.57 -8.38 -0.79
CA THR A 167 -2.12 -8.29 -0.58
C THR A 167 -1.73 -6.91 -0.11
N PHE A 168 -1.14 -6.88 1.08
CA PHE A 168 -0.51 -5.71 1.67
C PHE A 168 1.02 -5.81 1.53
N THR A 169 1.65 -4.76 1.01
CA THR A 169 3.11 -4.59 1.05
C THR A 169 3.44 -3.29 1.75
N GLN A 170 4.60 -3.25 2.41
CA GLN A 170 5.05 -2.06 3.15
C GLN A 170 6.49 -1.73 2.78
N GLY A 171 6.84 -0.46 2.89
CA GLY A 171 8.17 0.07 2.66
C GLY A 171 8.26 1.53 3.10
N GLN A 172 9.13 2.28 2.45
CA GLN A 172 9.36 3.69 2.63
C GLN A 172 9.34 4.42 1.29
N ILE A 173 9.15 5.72 1.34
CA ILE A 173 9.37 6.61 0.22
C ILE A 173 10.88 6.79 0.05
N SER A 174 11.43 6.25 -1.03
CA SER A 174 12.87 6.28 -1.32
C SER A 174 13.31 7.60 -1.94
N SER A 175 12.43 8.29 -2.67
CA SER A 175 12.72 9.60 -3.26
C SER A 175 11.44 10.34 -3.64
N THR A 176 11.44 11.66 -3.47
CA THR A 176 10.37 12.58 -3.88
C THR A 176 10.84 13.61 -4.91
N GLU A 177 12.07 13.46 -5.42
CA GLU A 177 12.72 14.47 -6.27
C GLU A 177 12.27 14.40 -7.74
N ARG A 178 11.58 13.33 -8.14
CA ARG A 178 11.08 13.19 -9.51
C ARG A 178 9.77 13.97 -9.65
N GLU A 179 9.66 14.74 -10.72
CA GLU A 179 8.46 15.55 -11.02
C GLU A 179 7.19 14.70 -11.14
N ASP A 180 7.33 13.49 -11.70
CA ASP A 180 6.18 12.69 -12.08
C ASP A 180 5.73 11.65 -11.05
N TYR A 181 6.63 11.20 -10.17
CA TYR A 181 6.42 10.04 -9.32
C TYR A 181 7.16 10.15 -7.98
N PHE A 182 6.56 9.63 -6.92
CA PHE A 182 7.34 9.22 -5.76
C PHE A 182 7.95 7.84 -6.02
N GLN A 183 9.18 7.62 -5.56
CA GLN A 183 9.83 6.32 -5.56
C GLN A 183 9.62 5.64 -4.21
N THR A 184 9.41 4.32 -4.21
CA THR A 184 9.29 3.52 -2.99
C THR A 184 10.04 2.19 -3.11
N ASP A 185 10.47 1.65 -1.98
CA ASP A 185 11.01 0.29 -1.86
C ASP A 185 9.94 -0.75 -1.48
N ALA A 186 8.71 -0.31 -1.21
CA ALA A 186 7.57 -1.20 -1.03
C ALA A 186 7.37 -2.03 -2.31
N SER A 187 7.09 -3.32 -2.14
CA SER A 187 7.00 -4.22 -3.29
C SER A 187 5.84 -3.83 -4.22
N VAL A 188 6.18 -3.52 -5.48
CA VAL A 188 5.25 -3.21 -6.57
C VAL A 188 5.31 -4.32 -7.61
N ASN A 189 4.17 -4.95 -7.90
CA ASN A 189 4.08 -6.10 -8.80
C ASN A 189 2.74 -6.06 -9.56
N PRO A 190 2.62 -6.75 -10.70
CA PRO A 190 1.35 -6.84 -11.42
C PRO A 190 0.18 -7.18 -10.49
N GLY A 191 -0.85 -6.34 -10.54
CA GLY A 191 -2.07 -6.45 -9.74
C GLY A 191 -2.15 -5.52 -8.53
N ASN A 192 -1.07 -4.85 -8.09
CA ASN A 192 -1.20 -3.68 -7.20
C ASN A 192 -1.16 -2.33 -7.93
N SER A 193 -0.88 -2.31 -9.23
CA SER A 193 -1.11 -1.16 -10.12
C SER A 193 -2.55 -0.65 -10.00
N GLY A 194 -2.69 0.66 -9.83
CA GLY A 194 -3.95 1.37 -9.58
C GLY A 194 -4.41 1.36 -8.12
N GLY A 195 -3.73 0.60 -7.25
CA GLY A 195 -4.03 0.53 -5.82
C GLY A 195 -3.53 1.73 -5.02
N PRO A 196 -4.05 1.91 -3.79
CA PRO A 196 -3.67 3.03 -2.94
C PRO A 196 -2.27 2.79 -2.34
N ALA A 197 -1.43 3.82 -2.41
CA ALA A 197 -0.30 4.00 -1.51
C ALA A 197 -0.75 4.92 -0.37
N PHE A 198 -0.63 4.49 0.89
CA PHE A 198 -1.18 5.18 2.05
C PHE A 198 -0.17 5.32 3.20
N ASN A 199 -0.34 6.38 3.98
CA ASN A 199 0.50 6.68 5.14
C ASN A 199 0.02 5.94 6.40
N GLU A 200 0.69 6.21 7.52
CA GLU A 200 0.40 5.65 8.84
C GLU A 200 -0.97 6.01 9.43
N LYS A 201 -1.75 6.88 8.78
CA LYS A 201 -3.11 7.25 9.17
C LYS A 201 -4.18 6.61 8.28
N GLY A 202 -3.76 5.80 7.30
CA GLY A 202 -4.65 5.27 6.26
C GLY A 202 -5.04 6.31 5.21
N GLU A 203 -4.35 7.45 5.15
CA GLU A 203 -4.60 8.48 4.15
C GLU A 203 -3.77 8.20 2.90
N VAL A 204 -4.38 8.30 1.73
CA VAL A 204 -3.74 8.00 0.45
C VAL A 204 -2.76 9.11 0.09
N VAL A 205 -1.49 8.76 -0.06
CA VAL A 205 -0.42 9.66 -0.51
C VAL A 205 -0.21 9.60 -2.02
N GLY A 206 -0.72 8.55 -2.67
CA GLY A 206 -0.69 8.42 -4.13
C GLY A 206 -1.25 7.10 -4.66
N ILE A 207 -1.10 6.89 -5.96
CA ILE A 207 -1.59 5.68 -6.66
C ILE A 207 -0.41 4.93 -7.25
N VAL A 208 -0.29 3.64 -6.94
CA VAL A 208 0.78 2.77 -7.44
C VAL A 208 0.65 2.58 -8.94
N VAL A 209 1.76 2.65 -9.69
CA VAL A 209 1.76 2.50 -11.17
C VAL A 209 2.50 1.25 -11.59
N SER A 210 3.81 1.25 -11.36
CA SER A 210 4.73 0.27 -11.91
C SER A 210 5.99 0.18 -11.07
N LYS A 211 6.82 -0.83 -11.37
CA LYS A 211 8.20 -0.90 -10.89
C LYS A 211 9.18 -0.66 -12.03
N LEU A 212 10.39 -0.26 -11.69
CA LEU A 212 11.49 -0.19 -12.65
C LEU A 212 11.83 -1.62 -13.12
N PRO A 213 11.75 -1.92 -14.43
CA PRO A 213 12.07 -3.26 -14.93
C PRO A 213 13.49 -3.68 -14.59
N GLY A 214 13.64 -4.89 -14.05
CA GLY A 214 14.94 -5.46 -13.68
C GLY A 214 15.49 -5.02 -12.31
N TYR A 215 14.77 -4.16 -11.58
CA TYR A 215 15.16 -3.73 -10.24
C TYR A 215 14.08 -4.11 -9.22
N GLU A 216 14.50 -4.77 -8.16
CA GLU A 216 13.67 -4.99 -6.98
C GLU A 216 13.79 -3.79 -6.02
N GLY A 217 12.68 -3.42 -5.37
CA GLY A 217 12.65 -2.28 -4.46
C GLY A 217 12.68 -0.90 -5.14
N ILE A 218 12.31 -0.79 -6.42
CA ILE A 218 12.12 0.50 -7.10
C ILE A 218 10.72 0.53 -7.72
N GLY A 219 9.75 0.96 -6.92
CA GLY A 219 8.36 1.21 -7.32
C GLY A 219 8.05 2.69 -7.54
N PHE A 220 7.00 2.97 -8.31
CA PHE A 220 6.55 4.33 -8.63
C PHE A 220 5.09 4.56 -8.22
N ILE A 221 4.86 5.72 -7.62
CA ILE A 221 3.55 6.17 -7.11
C ILE A 221 3.24 7.53 -7.73
N ILE A 222 2.05 7.70 -8.32
CA ILE A 222 1.56 9.00 -8.80
C ILE A 222 1.29 9.90 -7.59
N PRO A 223 1.90 11.10 -7.54
CA PRO A 223 1.72 12.04 -6.44
C PRO A 223 0.29 12.55 -6.29
N TYR A 224 -0.11 12.80 -5.04
CA TYR A 224 -1.41 13.35 -4.68
C TYR A 224 -1.79 14.61 -5.48
N ASN A 225 -0.90 15.57 -5.65
CA ASN A 225 -1.20 16.82 -6.37
C ASN A 225 -1.69 16.58 -7.81
N LYS A 226 -1.13 15.57 -8.49
CA LYS A 226 -1.56 15.19 -9.85
C LYS A 226 -2.95 14.54 -9.83
N ILE A 227 -3.21 13.68 -8.85
CA ILE A 227 -4.51 13.03 -8.64
C ILE A 227 -5.57 14.08 -8.31
N ALA A 228 -5.26 15.01 -7.42
CA ALA A 228 -6.17 16.05 -6.98
C ALA A 228 -6.55 16.98 -8.13
N ALA A 229 -5.58 17.38 -8.96
CA ALA A 229 -5.85 18.15 -10.18
C ALA A 229 -6.76 17.38 -11.15
N PHE A 230 -6.49 16.10 -11.38
CA PHE A 230 -7.31 15.25 -12.24
C PHE A 230 -8.76 15.12 -11.72
N LEU A 231 -8.96 14.86 -10.43
CA LEU A 231 -10.29 14.73 -9.84
C LEU A 231 -11.08 16.04 -9.88
N LYS A 232 -10.42 17.16 -9.54
CA LYS A 232 -11.02 18.49 -9.60
C LYS A 232 -11.50 18.84 -11.00
N ASN A 233 -10.69 18.56 -12.02
CA ASN A 233 -11.04 18.82 -13.43
C ASN A 233 -12.22 17.98 -13.92
N ASN A 234 -12.53 16.87 -13.23
CA ASN A 234 -13.64 15.97 -13.54
C ASN A 234 -14.80 16.09 -12.54
N GLY A 235 -14.87 17.19 -11.79
CA GLY A 235 -16.01 17.50 -10.92
C GLY A 235 -16.11 16.66 -9.65
N VAL A 236 -15.05 15.93 -9.28
CA VAL A 236 -15.00 15.16 -8.04
C VAL A 236 -14.16 15.90 -7.00
N PRO A 237 -14.77 16.41 -5.91
CA PRO A 237 -14.03 17.10 -4.87
C PRO A 237 -13.13 16.12 -4.11
N VAL A 238 -11.94 16.58 -3.78
CA VAL A 238 -10.94 15.81 -3.03
C VAL A 238 -11.08 16.19 -1.56
N LEU A 239 -11.44 15.23 -0.72
CA LEU A 239 -11.72 15.44 0.72
C LEU A 239 -10.48 15.25 1.59
#